data_AF-A0A7J8W9F3-F1
#
_entry.id   AF-A0A7J8W9F3-F1
#
_cell.length_a   1.000
_cell.length_b   1.000
_cell.length_c   1.000
_cell.angle_alpha   90.00
_cell.angle_beta   90.00
_cell.angle_gamma   90.00
#
_symmetry.space_group_name_H-M   'P 1'
#
loop_
_entity.id
_entity.type
_entity.pdbx_description
1 polymer ?
#
loop_
_entity_poly.entity_id
_entity_poly.type
_entity_poly.pdbx_seq_one_letter_code
_entity_poly.pdbx_strand_id
1 'polypeptide(L)' 'GVIRGGKGKWILGYNQSLGNCLVAVAKLWGILDGLLLLSKQGYAKFIIQSDNLENVIFICESKFDGQKSL' A
#
# COMPACT_ATOMS: atom_id res chain seq x y z
N GLY A 1 0.17 -5.98 -6.78
CA GLY A 1 1.49 -5.62 -6.27
C GLY A 1 2.26 -6.87 -5.86
N VAL A 2 3.31 -6.70 -5.07
CA VAL A 2 4.17 -7.81 -4.61
C VAL A 2 4.47 -7.67 -3.12
N ILE A 3 4.33 -8.76 -2.37
CA ILE A 3 4.81 -8.88 -1.00
C ILE A 3 6.20 -9.51 -1.02
N ARG A 4 7.16 -8.84 -0.37
CA ARG A 4 8.53 -9.31 -0.21
C ARG A 4 8.83 -9.51 1.27
N GLY A 5 9.54 -10.59 1.58
CA GLY A 5 10.09 -10.87 2.90
C GLY A 5 11.42 -10.18 3.14
N GLY A 6 12.05 -10.52 4.27
CA GLY A 6 13.40 -10.08 4.59
C GLY A 6 14.39 -10.36 3.45
N LYS A 7 15.33 -9.44 3.23
CA LYS A 7 16.35 -9.50 2.17
C LYS A 7 15.77 -9.54 0.74
N GLY A 8 14.55 -9.05 0.54
CA GLY A 8 13.94 -8.93 -0.79
C GLY A 8 13.39 -10.23 -1.38
N LYS A 9 13.31 -11.31 -0.58
CA LYS A 9 12.72 -12.58 -1.02
C LYS A 9 11.28 -12.37 -1.48
N TRP A 10 10.93 -12.83 -2.67
CA TRP A 10 9.54 -12.82 -3.11
C TRP A 10 8.71 -13.82 -2.27
N ILE A 11 7.59 -13.36 -1.71
CA ILE A 11 6.66 -14.20 -0.95
C ILE A 11 5.41 -14.47 -1.77
N LEU A 12 4.76 -13.40 -2.27
CA LEU A 12 3.48 -13.48 -2.96
C LEU A 12 3.32 -12.33 -3.95
N GLY A 13 2.75 -12.62 -5.11
CA GLY A 13 2.21 -11.61 -6.03
C GLY A 13 0.69 -11.55 -5.92
N TYR A 14 0.12 -10.37 -6.13
CA TYR A 14 -1.33 -10.17 -6.15
C TYR A 14 -1.72 -9.18 -7.26
N ASN A 15 -2.94 -9.30 -7.77
CA ASN A 15 -3.51 -8.40 -8.77
C ASN A 15 -5.01 -8.21 -8.51
N GLN A 16 -5.54 -7.12 -9.03
CA GLN A 16 -6.97 -6.80 -9.01
C GLN A 16 -7.31 -6.09 -10.32
N SER A 17 -8.41 -6.48 -10.96
CA SER A 17 -8.96 -5.75 -12.10
C SER A 17 -9.90 -4.66 -11.60
N LEU A 18 -9.62 -3.41 -11.98
CA LEU A 18 -10.39 -2.23 -11.58
C LEU A 18 -11.22 -1.64 -12.73
N GLY A 19 -11.14 -2.22 -13.93
CA GLY A 19 -11.72 -1.64 -15.13
C GLY A 19 -11.10 -0.28 -15.48
N ASN A 20 -11.92 0.68 -15.90
CA ASN A 20 -11.46 2.03 -16.23
C ASN A 20 -11.24 2.85 -14.95
N CYS A 21 -9.98 3.18 -14.66
CA CYS A 21 -9.62 4.03 -13.54
C CYS A 21 -8.34 4.83 -13.83
N LEU A 22 -8.09 5.88 -13.04
CA LEU A 22 -6.85 6.64 -13.10
C LEU A 22 -5.67 5.80 -12.59
N VAL A 23 -4.48 6.04 -13.15
CA VAL A 23 -3.25 5.33 -12.76
C VAL A 23 -2.94 5.50 -11.26
N ALA A 24 -3.13 6.70 -10.72
CA ALA A 24 -2.93 6.97 -9.28
C ALA A 24 -3.89 6.15 -8.41
N VAL A 25 -5.18 6.11 -8.79
CA VAL A 25 -6.22 5.33 -8.12
C VAL A 25 -5.90 3.83 -8.17
N ALA A 26 -5.49 3.31 -9.33
CA ALA A 26 -5.11 1.90 -9.46
C ALA A 26 -3.95 1.51 -8.53
N LYS A 27 -2.96 2.40 -8.41
CA LYS A 27 -1.83 2.19 -7.50
C LYS A 27 -2.24 2.27 -6.02
N LEU A 28 -3.16 3.16 -5.64
CA LEU A 28 -3.69 3.23 -4.26
C LEU A 28 -4.47 1.97 -3.88
N TRP A 29 -5.32 1.46 -4.79
CA TRP A 29 -5.98 0.16 -4.61
C TRP A 29 -4.97 -0.97 -4.45
N GLY A 30 -3.92 -0.98 -5.28
CA GLY A 30 -2.83 -1.95 -5.15
C GLY A 30 -2.11 -1.88 -3.80
N ILE A 31 -2.00 -0.71 -3.17
CA ILE A 31 -1.45 -0.58 -1.81
C ILE A 31 -2.45 -1.14 -0.80
N LEU A 32 -3.72 -0.74 -0.86
CA LEU A 32 -4.77 -1.20 0.04
C LEU A 32 -4.90 -2.74 0.04
N ASP A 33 -4.92 -3.37 -1.13
CA ASP A 33 -4.95 -4.83 -1.26
C ASP A 33 -3.75 -5.49 -0.55
N GLY A 34 -2.56 -4.93 -0.74
CA GLY A 34 -1.35 -5.41 -0.07
C GLY A 34 -1.45 -5.30 1.45
N LEU A 35 -1.99 -4.18 1.96
CA LEU A 35 -2.21 -3.95 3.39
C LEU A 35 -3.22 -4.94 3.97
N LEU A 36 -4.33 -5.17 3.29
CA LEU A 36 -5.35 -6.13 3.72
C LEU A 36 -4.80 -7.56 3.74
N LEU A 37 -4.00 -7.95 2.75
CA LEU A 37 -3.32 -9.26 2.72
C LEU A 37 -2.36 -9.42 3.90
N LEU A 38 -1.51 -8.42 4.16
CA LEU A 38 -0.56 -8.44 5.27
C LEU A 38 -1.27 -8.46 6.64
N SER A 39 -2.34 -7.68 6.77
CA SER A 39 -3.18 -7.65 7.98
C SER A 39 -3.81 -9.02 8.26
N LYS A 40 -4.39 -9.67 7.23
CA LYS A 40 -4.93 -11.04 7.34
C LYS A 40 -3.87 -12.07 7.74
N GLN A 41 -2.60 -11.83 7.43
CA GLN A 41 -1.47 -12.68 7.81
C GLN A 41 -0.87 -12.33 9.18
N GLY A 42 -1.42 -11.34 9.89
CA GLY A 42 -0.96 -10.95 11.23
C GLY A 42 0.29 -10.06 11.25
N TYR A 43 0.71 -9.50 10.11
CA TYR A 43 1.84 -8.58 10.08
C TYR A 43 1.44 -7.18 10.55
N ALA A 44 2.09 -6.70 11.61
CA ALA A 44 1.86 -5.36 12.17
C ALA A 44 2.82 -4.28 11.65
N LYS A 45 3.95 -4.68 11.05
CA LYS A 45 4.99 -3.77 10.55
C LYS A 45 5.45 -4.17 9.16
N PHE A 46 5.44 -3.20 8.24
CA PHE A 46 5.85 -3.38 6.85
C PHE A 46 6.28 -2.04 6.26
N ILE A 47 6.99 -2.09 5.14
CA ILE A 47 7.42 -0.92 4.35
C ILE A 47 6.63 -0.95 3.05
N ILE A 48 5.97 0.16 2.74
CA ILE A 48 5.30 0.35 1.45
C ILE A 48 6.33 0.96 0.49
N GLN A 49 6.51 0.35 -0.67
CA GLN A 49 7.30 0.89 -1.76
C GLN A 49 6.39 1.15 -2.95
N SER A 50 6.39 2.38 -3.44
CA SER A 50 5.63 2.84 -4.61
C SER A 50 6.54 3.68 -5.48
N ASP A 51 6.46 3.48 -6.79
CA ASP A 51 7.10 4.31 -7.82
C ASP A 51 6.29 5.58 -8.14
N ASN A 52 5.06 5.70 -7.62
CA ASN A 52 4.27 6.91 -7.72
C ASN A 52 4.46 7.77 -6.45
N LEU A 53 5.14 8.89 -6.62
CA LEU A 53 5.41 9.87 -5.57
C LEU A 53 4.13 10.51 -5.00
N GLU A 54 3.14 10.80 -5.86
CA GLU A 54 1.86 11.40 -5.45
C GLU A 54 1.14 10.50 -4.43
N ASN A 55 1.13 9.20 -4.66
CA ASN A 55 0.54 8.23 -3.73
C ASN A 55 1.29 8.15 -2.39
N VAL A 56 2.63 8.28 -2.42
CA VAL A 56 3.44 8.29 -1.20
C VAL A 56 3.15 9.55 -0.39
N ILE A 57 3.09 10.70 -1.04
CA ILE A 57 2.74 11.99 -0.41
C ILE A 57 1.34 11.89 0.22
N PHE A 58 0.33 11.48 -0.55
CA PHE A 58 -1.05 11.34 -0.06
C PHE A 58 -1.16 10.44 1.17
N ILE A 59 -0.50 9.28 1.16
CA ILE A 59 -0.48 8.36 2.32
C ILE A 59 0.24 8.99 3.52
N CYS A 60 1.36 9.68 3.30
CA CYS A 60 2.10 10.34 4.38
C CYS A 60 1.30 11.50 4.99
N GLU A 61 0.64 12.33 4.17
CA GLU A 61 -0.19 13.45 4.61
C GLU A 61 -1.43 12.99 5.37
N SER A 62 -2.05 11.89 4.95
CA SER A 62 -3.20 11.30 5.68
C SER A 62 -2.89 10.87 7.12
N LYS A 63 -1.60 10.73 7.51
CA LYS A 63 -1.21 10.47 8.90
C LYS A 63 -1.19 11.72 9.78
N PHE A 64 -1.15 12.92 9.19
CA PHE A 64 -1.07 14.19 9.93
C PHE A 64 -2.43 14.70 10.42
N ASP A 65 -3.53 14.34 9.76
CA ASP A 65 -4.88 14.74 10.20
C ASP A 65 -5.40 13.93 11.39
N GLY A 66 -4.77 12.80 11.72
CA GLY A 66 -5.10 11.98 12.90
C GLY A 66 -4.51 12.48 14.23
N GLN A 67 -3.77 13.61 14.24
CA GLN A 67 -3.14 14.16 15.45
C GLN A 67 -3.53 15.62 15.76
N LYS A 68 -4.59 16.16 15.14
CA LYS A 68 -5.20 17.43 15.59
C LYS A 68 -6.35 17.17 16.56
N SER A 69 -6.01 16.80 17.79
CA SER A 69 -6.90 16.94 18.94
C SER A 69 -6.06 17.23 20.17
N LEU A 70 -5.74 18.51 20.37
CA LEU A 70 -5.47 19.15 21.66
C LEU A 70 -5.98 20.59 21.58
#